data_AF-A0A3S9MX59-F1
#
_entry.id   AF-A0A3S9MX59-F1
#
_cell.length_a   1.000
_cell.length_b   1.000
_cell.length_c   1.000
_cell.angle_alpha   90.00
_cell.angle_beta   90.00
_cell.angle_gamma   90.00
#
_symmetry.space_group_name_H-M   'P 1'
#
loop_
_entity.id
_entity.type
_entity.pdbx_description
1 polymer ?
#
loop_
_entity_poly.entity_id
_entity_poly.type
_entity_poly.pdbx_seq_one_letter_code
_entity_poly.pdbx_strand_id
1 'polypeptide(L)'
;MMRNGVKNFMIACAVGTIIGCYSPDSDFDGTWYYEDATHSMTLELKQEKDSLIGHHCLVIGKQGKFIDCADDNKISVKGIYNKDKQAFELEIVSEYLYEDTLKGYLKADVKDQLLWQTTSEKLVEGRLPKRLILKSIQE
;
A
#
# COMPACT_ATOMS: atom_id res chain seq x y z
N MET A 1 -32.24 6.12 -7.00
CA MET A 1 -30.76 6.14 -7.02
C MET A 1 -30.29 6.34 -5.59
N MET A 2 -29.91 5.24 -4.94
CA MET A 2 -29.63 5.19 -3.50
C MET A 2 -28.13 5.46 -3.25
N ARG A 3 -27.87 6.41 -2.35
CA ARG A 3 -26.56 6.68 -1.73
C ARG A 3 -26.32 5.64 -0.64
N ASN A 4 -25.26 4.84 -0.76
CA ASN A 4 -24.73 3.97 0.29
C ASN A 4 -23.20 4.13 0.28
N GLY A 5 -22.48 4.43 1.35
CA GLY A 5 -22.86 4.76 2.72
C GLY A 5 -21.63 5.37 3.39
N VAL A 6 -21.75 6.63 3.83
CA VAL A 6 -20.83 7.21 4.81
C VAL A 6 -21.19 6.54 6.13
N LYS A 7 -20.29 5.71 6.68
CA LYS A 7 -20.49 5.16 8.02
C LYS A 7 -20.40 6.32 9.02
N ASN A 8 -21.57 6.80 9.44
CA ASN A 8 -21.73 7.59 10.65
C ASN A 8 -21.11 6.82 11.82
N PHE A 9 -19.96 7.30 12.32
CA PHE A 9 -19.48 6.91 13.64
C PHE A 9 -19.65 8.11 14.57
N MET A 10 -20.90 8.34 14.98
CA MET A 10 -21.22 9.19 16.14
C MET A 10 -21.02 8.34 17.38
N ILE A 11 -19.85 8.42 18.01
CA ILE A 11 -19.71 8.02 19.42
C ILE A 11 -19.77 9.30 20.27
N ALA A 12 -20.87 9.39 21.01
CA ALA A 12 -21.02 10.34 22.10
C ALA A 12 -20.06 9.96 23.24
N CYS A 13 -19.00 10.74 23.44
CA CYS A 13 -18.27 10.73 24.71
C CYS A 13 -19.06 11.55 25.74
N ALA A 14 -19.90 10.87 26.51
CA ALA A 14 -20.49 11.42 27.72
C ALA A 14 -19.42 11.61 28.81
N VAL A 15 -19.61 12.68 29.57
CA VAL A 15 -18.73 13.27 30.58
C VAL A 15 -18.29 12.26 31.66
N GLY A 16 -16.98 12.14 31.90
CA GLY A 16 -16.44 11.49 33.09
C GLY A 16 -14.99 10.99 32.95
N THR A 17 -14.03 11.83 33.34
CA THR A 17 -12.67 11.49 33.83
C THR A 17 -11.88 10.32 33.18
N ILE A 18 -10.76 10.73 32.58
CA ILE A 18 -9.50 9.99 32.30
C ILE A 18 -9.49 9.07 31.06
N ILE A 19 -8.47 9.31 30.23
CA ILE A 19 -8.02 8.59 29.02
C ILE A 19 -8.88 8.85 27.79
N GLY A 20 -8.44 9.81 26.98
CA GLY A 20 -8.98 10.01 25.64
C GLY A 20 -8.94 8.71 24.87
N CYS A 21 -10.08 8.28 24.35
CA CYS A 21 -10.17 7.27 23.32
C CYS A 21 -9.47 7.82 22.07
N TYR A 22 -8.15 7.71 22.03
CA TYR A 22 -7.39 7.81 20.80
C TYR A 22 -7.57 6.45 20.12
N SER A 23 -8.61 6.32 19.32
CA SER A 23 -8.60 5.35 18.25
C SER A 23 -7.79 6.00 17.13
N PRO A 24 -6.52 5.63 16.89
CA PRO A 24 -5.98 5.86 15.56
C PRO A 24 -6.75 4.89 14.66
N ASP A 25 -7.92 5.31 14.17
CA ASP A 25 -8.50 4.62 13.02
C ASP A 25 -7.42 4.67 11.94
N SER A 26 -6.96 3.51 11.50
CA SER A 26 -6.02 3.40 10.41
C SER A 26 -6.72 3.87 9.14
N ASP A 27 -6.28 4.99 8.58
CA ASP A 27 -6.81 5.53 7.33
C ASP A 27 -6.35 4.69 6.11
N PHE A 28 -5.39 3.78 6.30
CA PHE A 28 -4.64 3.10 5.24
C PHE A 28 -4.44 1.59 5.45
N ASP A 29 -5.43 0.90 6.01
CA ASP A 29 -5.43 -0.56 6.08
C ASP A 29 -6.14 -1.17 4.87
N GLY A 30 -5.55 -2.20 4.27
CA GLY A 30 -6.20 -2.97 3.22
C GLY A 30 -5.27 -3.72 2.29
N THR A 31 -5.88 -4.24 1.24
CA THR A 31 -5.19 -4.94 0.15
C THR A 31 -5.48 -4.24 -1.15
N TRP A 32 -4.44 -3.98 -1.93
CA TRP A 32 -4.54 -3.37 -3.25
C TRP A 32 -3.77 -4.16 -4.29
N TYR A 33 -4.22 -4.06 -5.52
CA TYR A 33 -3.69 -4.82 -6.61
C TYR A 33 -3.59 -4.03 -7.92
N TYR A 34 -2.57 -4.35 -8.69
CA TYR A 34 -2.34 -3.90 -10.05
C TYR A 34 -2.08 -5.11 -10.94
N GLU A 35 -2.58 -5.07 -12.18
CA GLU A 35 -2.21 -6.02 -13.23
C GLU A 35 -2.25 -5.38 -14.61
N ASP A 36 -1.30 -5.81 -15.45
CA ASP A 36 -1.30 -5.65 -16.89
C ASP A 36 -0.93 -6.97 -17.58
N ALA A 37 -0.73 -6.95 -18.91
CA ALA A 37 -0.43 -8.14 -19.69
C ALA A 37 0.85 -8.91 -19.29
N THR A 38 1.72 -8.28 -18.50
CA THR A 38 3.08 -8.75 -18.19
C THR A 38 3.46 -8.62 -16.73
N HIS A 39 2.69 -7.91 -15.91
CA HIS A 39 3.01 -7.68 -14.50
C HIS A 39 1.76 -7.79 -13.64
N SER A 40 1.93 -8.27 -12.41
CA SER A 40 0.97 -8.04 -11.35
C SER A 40 1.69 -7.66 -10.05
N MET A 41 1.02 -6.87 -9.24
CA MET A 41 1.50 -6.47 -7.92
C MET A 41 0.34 -6.49 -6.95
N THR A 42 0.47 -7.23 -5.86
CA THR A 42 -0.41 -7.14 -4.70
C THR A 42 0.35 -6.47 -3.56
N LEU A 43 -0.32 -5.56 -2.87
CA LEU A 43 0.16 -4.85 -1.69
C LEU A 43 -0.85 -4.99 -0.56
N GLU A 44 -0.41 -5.55 0.54
CA GLU A 44 -1.17 -5.60 1.78
C GLU A 44 -0.52 -4.64 2.76
N LEU A 45 -1.27 -3.67 3.27
CA LEU A 45 -0.71 -2.61 4.11
C LEU A 45 -1.53 -2.46 5.38
N LYS A 46 -0.82 -2.19 6.48
CA LYS A 46 -1.36 -1.79 7.76
C LYS A 46 -0.70 -0.51 8.22
N GLN A 47 -1.50 0.46 8.62
CA GLN A 47 -1.05 1.73 9.15
C GLN A 47 -0.97 1.68 10.68
N GLU A 48 0.21 2.02 11.19
CA GLU A 48 0.45 2.21 12.61
C GLU A 48 0.99 3.62 12.83
N LYS A 49 0.10 4.56 13.17
CA LYS A 49 0.41 5.99 13.32
C LYS A 49 0.99 6.57 12.02
N ASP A 50 2.24 7.03 12.05
CA ASP A 50 2.97 7.60 10.92
C ASP A 50 3.72 6.54 10.09
N SER A 51 3.59 5.26 10.44
CA SER A 51 4.24 4.13 9.77
C SER A 51 3.24 3.31 8.96
N LEU A 52 3.72 2.73 7.87
CA LEU A 52 3.01 1.74 7.07
C LEU A 52 3.86 0.47 7.02
N ILE A 53 3.30 -0.69 7.32
CA ILE A 53 3.98 -1.98 7.21
C ILE A 53 3.13 -2.92 6.37
N GLY A 54 3.76 -3.91 5.75
CA GLY A 54 3.01 -4.78 4.87
C GLY A 54 3.79 -5.85 4.15
N HIS A 55 3.08 -6.47 3.23
CA HIS A 55 3.55 -7.54 2.37
C HIS A 55 3.34 -7.16 0.91
N HIS A 56 4.19 -7.68 0.05
CA HIS A 56 4.03 -7.55 -1.39
C HIS A 56 4.14 -8.91 -2.06
N CYS A 57 3.46 -9.02 -3.20
CA CYS A 57 3.66 -10.10 -4.15
C CYS A 57 3.75 -9.49 -5.54
N LEU A 58 4.93 -9.62 -6.15
CA LEU A 58 5.28 -9.06 -7.43
C LEU A 58 5.52 -10.19 -8.43
N VAL A 59 4.77 -10.19 -9.52
CA VAL A 59 4.93 -11.14 -10.63
C VAL A 59 5.30 -10.36 -11.88
N ILE A 60 6.34 -10.81 -12.59
CA ILE A 60 6.87 -10.14 -13.78
C ILE A 60 7.12 -11.15 -14.90
N GLY A 61 6.71 -10.77 -16.11
CA GLY A 61 6.90 -11.50 -17.35
C GLY A 61 5.72 -12.42 -17.67
N LYS A 62 5.61 -12.78 -18.96
CA LYS A 62 4.59 -13.74 -19.43
C LYS A 62 4.70 -15.04 -18.62
N GLN A 63 3.57 -15.52 -18.11
CA GLN A 63 3.46 -16.74 -17.29
C GLN A 63 4.24 -16.70 -15.96
N GLY A 64 4.50 -15.52 -15.39
CA GLY A 64 5.15 -15.41 -14.08
C GLY A 64 6.61 -15.85 -14.08
N LYS A 65 7.36 -15.43 -15.12
CA LYS A 65 8.79 -15.72 -15.26
C LYS A 65 9.60 -15.34 -14.01
N PHE A 66 9.20 -14.28 -13.33
CA PHE A 66 9.74 -13.88 -12.04
C PHE A 66 8.60 -13.68 -11.05
N ILE A 67 8.74 -14.29 -9.88
CA ILE A 67 7.78 -14.21 -8.78
C ILE A 67 8.58 -13.84 -7.54
N ASP A 68 8.20 -12.72 -6.94
CA ASP A 68 8.82 -12.14 -5.75
C ASP A 68 7.70 -11.81 -4.77
N CYS A 69 7.35 -12.81 -3.97
CA CYS A 69 6.28 -12.71 -3.00
C CYS A 69 6.88 -13.04 -1.64
N ALA A 70 6.76 -12.10 -0.72
CA ALA A 70 7.22 -12.33 0.63
C ALA A 70 6.35 -13.38 1.29
N ASP A 71 6.97 -14.28 2.06
CA ASP A 71 6.24 -15.16 2.95
C ASP A 71 5.33 -14.34 3.87
N ASP A 72 4.18 -14.89 4.24
CA ASP A 72 3.16 -14.23 5.08
C ASP A 72 3.71 -13.75 6.43
N ASN A 73 4.82 -14.33 6.90
CA ASN A 73 5.47 -13.97 8.16
C ASN A 73 6.59 -12.91 8.01
N LYS A 74 6.87 -12.47 6.79
CA LYS A 74 7.97 -11.55 6.48
C LYS A 74 7.43 -10.21 6.00
N ILE A 75 7.56 -9.19 6.85
CA ILE A 75 7.33 -7.79 6.45
C ILE A 75 8.30 -7.46 5.33
N SER A 76 7.75 -7.18 4.16
CA SER A 76 8.52 -6.83 2.96
C SER A 76 8.22 -5.43 2.46
N VAL A 77 7.23 -4.76 3.04
CA VAL A 77 6.91 -3.35 2.78
C VAL A 77 7.06 -2.57 4.07
N LYS A 78 7.78 -1.46 4.00
CA LYS A 78 7.85 -0.46 5.05
C LYS A 78 7.57 0.91 4.45
N GLY A 79 6.93 1.77 5.21
CA GLY A 79 6.62 3.11 4.78
C GLY A 79 6.53 4.13 5.90
N ILE A 80 6.75 5.39 5.54
CA ILE A 80 6.70 6.53 6.45
C ILE A 80 5.81 7.61 5.82
N TYR A 81 4.90 8.17 6.61
CA TYR A 81 4.04 9.27 6.17
C TYR A 81 4.87 10.55 5.97
N ASN A 82 4.90 11.03 4.73
CA ASN A 82 5.48 12.30 4.34
C ASN A 82 4.38 13.38 4.40
N LYS A 83 4.40 14.18 5.47
CA LYS A 83 3.42 15.25 5.72
C LYS A 83 3.38 16.31 4.61
N ASP A 84 4.53 16.65 4.04
CA ASP A 84 4.65 17.69 3.00
C ASP A 84 3.99 17.25 1.69
N LYS A 85 4.11 15.96 1.34
CA LYS A 85 3.54 15.38 0.12
C LYS A 85 2.14 14.79 0.32
N GLN A 86 1.69 14.69 1.56
CA GLN A 86 0.48 13.95 1.94
C GLN A 86 0.46 12.55 1.31
N ALA A 87 1.57 11.82 1.46
CA ALA A 87 1.82 10.53 0.82
C ALA A 87 2.73 9.68 1.70
N PHE A 88 2.72 8.35 1.53
CA PHE A 88 3.68 7.46 2.17
C PHE A 88 4.89 7.26 1.25
N GLU A 89 6.10 7.39 1.78
CA GLU A 89 7.30 6.86 1.14
C GLU A 89 7.38 5.39 1.47
N LEU A 90 7.32 4.49 0.48
CA LEU A 90 7.46 3.06 0.70
C LEU A 90 8.80 2.53 0.19
N GLU A 91 9.25 1.52 0.91
CA GLU A 91 10.39 0.68 0.61
C GLU A 91 9.91 -0.78 0.58
N ILE A 92 10.07 -1.42 -0.59
CA ILE A 92 9.69 -2.80 -0.84
C ILE A 92 10.96 -3.64 -0.99
N VAL A 93 11.19 -4.53 -0.02
CA VAL A 93 12.32 -5.45 0.01
C VAL A 93 12.00 -6.65 -0.87
N SER A 94 12.60 -6.62 -2.06
CA SER A 94 12.56 -7.69 -3.03
C SER A 94 13.75 -8.63 -2.83
N GLU A 95 13.53 -9.94 -2.87
CA GLU A 95 14.61 -10.92 -2.85
C GLU A 95 15.13 -11.23 -4.27
N TYR A 96 14.30 -10.98 -5.28
CA TYR A 96 14.59 -11.30 -6.68
C TYR A 96 15.23 -10.16 -7.46
N LEU A 97 14.96 -8.91 -7.06
CA LEU A 97 15.67 -7.75 -7.55
C LEU A 97 17.02 -7.68 -6.84
N TYR A 98 17.91 -8.66 -7.09
CA TYR A 98 19.31 -8.75 -6.64
C TYR A 98 19.85 -7.40 -6.15
N GLU A 99 19.88 -7.21 -4.82
CA GLU A 99 20.43 -6.06 -4.07
C GLU A 99 19.71 -4.69 -4.16
N ASP A 100 18.58 -4.57 -4.85
CA ASP A 100 17.85 -3.29 -4.96
C ASP A 100 16.51 -3.35 -4.21
N THR A 101 16.35 -2.49 -3.20
CA THR A 101 15.05 -2.22 -2.63
C THR A 101 14.23 -1.34 -3.58
N LEU A 102 13.00 -1.75 -3.92
CA LEU A 102 12.12 -0.94 -4.75
C LEU A 102 11.55 0.19 -3.88
N LYS A 103 11.91 1.43 -4.21
CA LYS A 103 11.42 2.63 -3.52
C LYS A 103 10.38 3.36 -4.36
N GLY A 104 9.45 4.02 -3.68
CA GLY A 104 8.44 4.83 -4.34
C GLY A 104 7.53 5.58 -3.36
N TYR A 105 6.64 6.37 -3.95
CA TYR A 105 5.63 7.14 -3.24
C TYR A 105 4.26 6.49 -3.45
N LEU A 106 3.52 6.35 -2.36
CA LEU A 106 2.14 5.88 -2.36
C LEU A 106 1.22 7.00 -1.89
N LYS A 107 0.19 7.30 -2.68
CA LYS A 107 -0.81 8.31 -2.34
C LYS A 107 -2.21 7.80 -2.66
N ALA A 108 -3.18 8.07 -1.79
CA ALA A 108 -4.59 7.88 -2.14
C ALA A 108 -5.01 8.94 -3.16
N ASP A 109 -5.53 8.48 -4.31
CA ASP A 109 -5.82 9.34 -5.47
C ASP A 109 -7.32 9.38 -5.84
N VAL A 110 -8.21 9.01 -4.89
CA VAL A 110 -9.69 9.02 -4.97
C VAL A 110 -10.34 7.66 -5.36
N LYS A 111 -11.43 7.28 -4.66
CA LYS A 111 -12.19 6.00 -4.77
C LYS A 111 -11.39 4.74 -4.42
N ASP A 112 -10.72 4.73 -3.27
CA ASP A 112 -9.99 3.56 -2.73
C ASP A 112 -8.86 3.05 -3.66
N GLN A 113 -8.41 3.91 -4.58
CA GLN A 113 -7.26 3.65 -5.43
C GLN A 113 -6.02 4.29 -4.84
N LEU A 114 -4.90 3.57 -4.94
CA LEU A 114 -3.59 4.07 -4.57
C LEU A 114 -2.76 4.32 -5.82
N LEU A 115 -2.28 5.54 -5.95
CA LEU A 115 -1.27 5.90 -6.92
C LEU A 115 0.10 5.55 -6.34
N TRP A 116 0.76 4.59 -6.96
CA TRP A 116 2.16 4.28 -6.70
C TRP A 116 3.05 4.93 -7.75
N GLN A 117 4.12 5.58 -7.33
CA GLN A 117 5.16 6.10 -8.22
C GLN A 117 6.53 5.62 -7.74
N THR A 118 7.16 4.73 -8.50
CA THR A 118 8.52 4.26 -8.17
C THR A 118 9.57 5.32 -8.50
N THR A 119 10.61 5.38 -7.66
CA THR A 119 11.78 6.25 -7.81
C THR A 119 13.05 5.48 -8.19
N SER A 120 12.99 4.16 -8.34
CA SER A 120 14.15 3.36 -8.71
C SER A 120 14.57 3.67 -10.15
N GLU A 121 15.81 4.12 -10.35
CA GLU A 121 16.35 4.46 -11.67
C GLU A 121 16.84 3.23 -12.45
N LYS A 122 17.18 2.14 -11.74
CA LYS A 122 17.62 0.87 -12.32
C LYS A 122 16.43 0.01 -12.78
N LEU A 123 15.50 0.59 -13.54
CA LEU A 123 14.44 -0.19 -14.16
C LEU A 123 15.02 -0.91 -15.39
N VAL A 124 15.59 -2.10 -15.15
CA VAL A 124 15.95 -3.04 -16.22
C VAL A 124 14.67 -3.51 -16.91
N GLU A 125 14.77 -3.86 -18.19
CA GLU A 125 13.68 -4.43 -18.98
C GLU A 125 12.99 -5.59 -18.23
N GLY A 126 11.66 -5.52 -18.06
CA GLY A 126 10.89 -6.45 -17.22
C GLY A 126 10.85 -6.07 -15.73
N ARG A 127 10.65 -4.80 -15.39
CA ARG A 127 10.26 -4.33 -14.04
C ARG A 127 8.95 -3.52 -14.12
N LEU A 128 8.30 -3.28 -12.98
CA LEU A 128 7.02 -2.54 -12.88
C LEU A 128 7.07 -1.17 -13.58
N PRO A 129 5.94 -0.72 -14.17
CA PRO A 129 5.80 0.65 -14.66
C PRO A 129 6.15 1.70 -13.61
N LYS A 130 6.66 2.86 -14.07
CA LYS A 130 7.01 4.00 -13.20
C LYS A 130 5.84 4.50 -12.34
N ARG A 131 4.61 4.30 -12.81
CA ARG A 131 3.39 4.66 -12.11
C ARG A 131 2.38 3.52 -12.21
N LEU A 132 1.77 3.18 -11.09
CA LEU A 132 0.71 2.17 -10.99
C LEU A 132 -0.52 2.80 -10.34
N ILE A 133 -1.69 2.41 -10.82
CA ILE A 133 -2.96 2.66 -10.15
C ILE A 133 -3.39 1.33 -9.54
N LEU A 134 -3.19 1.20 -8.24
CA LEU A 134 -3.56 0.02 -7.48
C LEU A 134 -5.02 0.16 -7.06
N LYS A 135 -5.80 -0.89 -7.25
CA LYS A 135 -7.23 -0.94 -6.90
C LYS A 135 -7.40 -1.74 -5.62
N SER A 136 -8.22 -1.23 -4.71
CA SER A 136 -8.59 -1.99 -3.50
C SER A 136 -9.27 -3.30 -3.90
N ILE A 137 -8.88 -4.38 -3.24
CA ILE A 137 -9.60 -5.65 -3.23
C ILE A 137 -10.48 -5.59 -1.97
N GLN A 138 -11.78 -5.34 -2.16
CA GLN A 138 -12.76 -5.51 -1.08
C GLN A 138 -13.13 -6.99 -1.05
N GLU A 139 -12.82 -7.67 0.06
CA GLU A 139 -13.43 -8.96 0.39
C GLU A 139 -14.91 -8.78 0.78
#